data_AF-A0A832CYA0-F1
#
_entry.id   AF-A0A832CYA0-F1
#
_cell.length_a   1.000
_cell.length_b   1.000
_cell.length_c   1.000
_cell.angle_alpha   90.00
_cell.angle_beta   90.00
_cell.angle_gamma   90.00
#
_symmetry.space_group_name_H-M   'P 1'
#
loop_
_entity.id
_entity.type
_entity.pdbx_description
1 polymer ?
#
loop_
_entity_poly.entity_id
_entity_poly.type
_entity_poly.pdbx_seq_one_letter_code
_entity_poly.pdbx_strand_id
1 'polypeptide(L)' 'MYYDIVKAEYLSDYKIKVSFADGSSGIADLKAIISRGGIFSELKNLDNFKNFSIH' A
#
# COMPACT_ATOMS: atom_id res chain seq x y z
N MET A 1 14.79 -8.68 12.63
CA MET A 1 14.29 -7.37 12.17
C MET A 1 12.78 -7.54 12.02
N TYR A 2 11.97 -6.96 12.92
CA TYR A 2 10.51 -7.12 12.92
C TYR A 2 9.87 -6.09 11.97
N TYR A 3 10.06 -6.27 10.66
CA TYR A 3 9.36 -5.46 9.64
C TYR A 3 8.17 -6.20 9.02
N ASP A 4 7.71 -7.27 9.67
CA ASP A 4 6.58 -8.03 9.19
C ASP A 4 5.32 -7.17 9.28
N ILE A 5 4.78 -6.86 8.10
CA ILE A 5 3.49 -6.20 7.96
C ILE A 5 2.44 -7.25 8.26
N VAL A 6 1.62 -7.02 9.29
CA VAL A 6 0.55 -7.93 9.70
C VAL A 6 -0.81 -7.46 9.21
N LYS A 7 -0.94 -6.18 8.84
CA LYS A 7 -2.17 -5.61 8.33
C LYS A 7 -1.87 -4.47 7.36
N ALA A 8 -2.64 -4.41 6.28
CA ALA A 8 -2.68 -3.24 5.42
C ALA A 8 -4.14 -2.89 5.09
N GLU A 9 -4.46 -1.60 5.05
CA GLU A 9 -5.82 -1.10 4.84
C GLU A 9 -5.78 0.08 3.86
N TYR A 10 -6.70 0.08 2.90
CA TYR A 10 -6.89 1.21 2.00
C TYR A 10 -7.44 2.40 2.81
N LEU A 11 -6.81 3.58 2.65
CA LEU A 11 -7.28 4.82 3.29
C LEU A 11 -7.97 5.73 2.28
N SER A 12 -7.22 6.24 1.30
CA SER A 12 -7.70 7.18 0.29
C SER A 12 -6.67 7.36 -0.83
N ASP A 13 -7.09 7.75 -2.03
CA ASP A 13 -6.21 7.93 -3.19
C ASP A 13 -5.30 6.69 -3.39
N TYR A 14 -3.99 6.87 -3.26
CA TYR A 14 -2.97 5.82 -3.34
C TYR A 14 -2.27 5.65 -1.99
N LYS A 15 -3.00 5.87 -0.90
CA LYS A 15 -2.51 5.73 0.47
C LYS A 15 -3.05 4.48 1.11
N ILE A 16 -2.15 3.74 1.74
CA ILE A 16 -2.48 2.59 2.58
C ILE A 16 -1.97 2.84 4.00
N LYS A 17 -2.74 2.38 4.98
CA LYS A 17 -2.26 2.21 6.35
C LYS A 17 -1.60 0.84 6.45
N VAL A 18 -0.42 0.80 7.06
CA VAL A 18 0.34 -0.43 7.29
C VAL A 18 0.53 -0.57 8.80
N SER A 19 0.30 -1.77 9.33
CA SER A 19 0.57 -2.11 10.72
C SER A 19 1.59 -3.23 10.79
N PHE A 20 2.58 -3.08 11.66
CA PHE A 20 3.69 -4.00 11.84
C PHE A 20 3.46 -4.90 13.05
N ALA A 21 4.14 -6.05 13.06
CA ALA A 21 4.06 -7.03 14.15
C ALA A 21 4.50 -6.47 15.52
N ASP A 22 5.32 -5.41 15.53
CA ASP A 22 5.75 -4.71 16.74
C ASP A 22 4.69 -3.74 17.32
N GLY A 23 3.51 -3.65 16.68
CA GLY A 23 2.42 -2.77 17.07
C GLY A 23 2.51 -1.36 16.48
N SER A 24 3.60 -1.00 15.79
CA SER A 24 3.72 0.28 15.11
C SER A 24 2.84 0.32 13.86
N SER A 25 2.46 1.54 13.43
CA SER A 25 1.72 1.72 12.18
C SER A 25 2.13 3.00 11.46
N GLY A 26 1.96 3.01 10.15
CA GLY A 26 2.32 4.13 9.29
C GLY A 26 1.39 4.26 8.08
N ILE A 27 1.47 5.41 7.42
CA ILE A 27 0.76 5.67 6.15
C ILE A 27 1.80 5.71 5.04
N ALA A 28 1.64 4.85 4.05
CA ALA A 28 2.45 4.85 2.84
C ALA A 28 1.70 5.56 1.71
N ASP A 29 2.26 6.65 1.19
CA ASP A 29 1.75 7.34 -0.01
C ASP A 29 2.47 6.81 -1.25
N LEU A 30 1.74 6.05 -2.07
CA LEU A 30 2.26 5.37 -3.25
C LEU A 30 2.01 6.16 -4.55
N LYS A 31 1.39 7.34 -4.47
CA LYS A 31 1.01 8.14 -5.64
C LYS A 31 2.19 8.47 -6.54
N ALA A 32 3.32 8.84 -5.93
CA ALA A 32 4.53 9.20 -6.67
C ALA A 32 5.10 8.02 -7.46
N ILE A 33 5.05 6.81 -6.91
CA ILE A 33 5.58 5.59 -7.56
C ILE A 33 4.63 5.14 -8.68
N ILE A 34 3.32 5.13 -8.42
CA ILE A 34 2.29 4.76 -9.41
C ILE A 34 2.29 5.74 -10.58
N SER A 35 2.50 7.03 -10.31
CA SER A 35 2.57 8.07 -11.35
C SER A 35 3.72 7.86 -12.33
N ARG A 36 4.86 7.28 -11.89
CA ARG A 36 5.98 6.92 -12.78
C ARG A 36 5.59 5.92 -13.86
N GLY A 37 4.53 5.14 -13.66
CA GLY A 37 4.04 4.17 -14.63
C GLY A 37 4.94 2.92 -14.74
N GLY A 38 5.09 2.39 -15.96
CA GLY A 38 5.76 1.11 -16.18
C GLY A 38 4.92 -0.04 -15.61
N ILE A 39 5.55 -0.93 -14.84
CA ILE A 39 4.86 -2.06 -14.18
C ILE A 39 3.77 -1.61 -13.20
N PHE A 40 3.85 -0.37 -12.68
CA PHE A 40 2.85 0.18 -11.76
C PHE A 40 1.67 0.82 -12.48
N SER A 41 1.63 0.80 -13.81
CA SER A 41 0.57 1.45 -14.59
C SER A 41 -0.81 0.83 -14.32
N GLU A 42 -0.87 -0.46 -14.03
CA GLU A 42 -2.13 -1.14 -13.69
C GLU A 42 -2.72 -0.66 -12.37
N LEU A 43 -1.86 -0.20 -11.45
CA LEU A 43 -2.26 0.37 -10.16
C LEU A 43 -2.82 1.79 -10.30
N LYS A 44 -2.75 2.42 -11.49
CA LYS A 44 -3.48 3.68 -11.75
C LYS A 44 -4.99 3.47 -11.77
N ASN A 45 -5.45 2.23 -12.01
CA ASN A 45 -6.83 1.88 -11.78
C ASN A 45 -7.03 1.67 -10.27
N LEU A 46 -7.90 2.49 -9.67
CA LEU A 46 -8.13 2.48 -8.22
C LEU A 46 -8.73 1.14 -7.74
N ASP A 47 -9.50 0.45 -8.56
CA ASP A 47 -10.05 -0.87 -8.21
C ASP A 47 -8.95 -1.93 -8.14
N ASN A 48 -7.98 -1.88 -9.06
CA ASN A 48 -6.79 -2.72 -9.00
C ASN A 48 -5.93 -2.36 -7.80
N PHE A 49 -5.75 -1.06 -7.52
CA PHE A 49 -4.97 -0.60 -6.37
C PHE A 49 -5.56 -1.08 -5.04
N LYS A 50 -6.88 -1.10 -4.89
CA LYS A 50 -7.56 -1.56 -3.66
C LYS A 50 -7.48 -3.07 -3.46
N ASN A 51 -7.24 -3.84 -4.51
CA ASN A 51 -7.25 -5.30 -4.49
C ASN A 51 -5.91 -5.90 -4.04
N PHE A 52 -5.37 -5.42 -2.92
CA PHE A 52 -4.15 -5.96 -2.33
C PHE A 52 -4.46 -6.88 -1.14
N SER A 53 -3.54 -7.80 -0.85
CA SER A 53 -3.61 -8.66 0.33
C SER A 53 -2.21 -8.90 0.88
N ILE A 54 -2.12 -9.19 2.17
CA ILE A 54 -0.89 -9.64 2.83
C ILE A 54 -0.91 -11.18 2.83
N HIS A 55 0.22 -11.80 2.49
CA HIS A 55 0.42 -13.26 2.49
C HIS A 55 1.53 -13.64 3.49
#